data_AF-A0AAE1GJK2-F1
#
_entry.id   AF-A0AAE1GJK2-F1
#
_cell.length_a   1.000
_cell.length_b   1.000
_cell.length_c   1.000
_cell.angle_alpha   90.00
_cell.angle_beta   90.00
_cell.angle_gamma   90.00
#
_symmetry.space_group_name_H-M   'P 1'
#
loop_
_entity.id
_entity.type
_entity.pdbx_description
1 polymer ?
#
loop_
_entity_poly.entity_id
_entity_poly.type
_entity_poly.pdbx_seq_one_letter_code
_entity_poly.pdbx_strand_id
1 'polypeptide(L)'
;MLGGRKVANQEQREKWIAAVKRDGWQPTPYTRLCSDHFAKGHRDSNPLSPDFVPSIFHHTPSHKRHQRHQAMETFEKRQMRKRKRRGAVFLQTVSTAQLNTAEECNTSNTLAGGDAPPQHPYVDSITGQSYVIPIGVAVSTVRDHVDTVQCENINIINGHSEK
;
A
#
# COMPACT_ATOMS: atom_id res chain seq x y z
N MET A 1 4.28 -13.30 -28.55
CA MET A 1 4.15 -11.85 -28.23
C MET A 1 4.67 -11.65 -26.81
N LEU A 2 5.91 -11.19 -26.64
CA LEU A 2 6.48 -10.99 -25.30
C LEU A 2 5.95 -9.67 -24.73
N GLY A 3 5.24 -9.78 -23.61
CA GLY A 3 4.71 -8.64 -22.87
C GLY A 3 5.81 -7.67 -22.50
N GLY A 4 5.78 -6.48 -23.11
CA GLY A 4 6.61 -5.36 -22.73
C GLY A 4 6.32 -5.02 -21.27
N ARG A 5 7.27 -5.33 -20.38
CA ARG A 5 7.28 -4.82 -19.02
C ARG A 5 7.26 -3.30 -19.13
N LYS A 6 6.09 -2.74 -18.81
CA LYS A 6 5.76 -1.32 -18.85
C LYS A 6 6.95 -0.50 -18.32
N VAL A 7 7.48 0.39 -19.16
CA VAL A 7 8.43 1.45 -18.76
C VAL A 7 7.66 2.43 -17.87
N ALA A 8 7.28 1.96 -16.69
CA ALA A 8 6.69 2.79 -15.66
C ALA A 8 7.85 3.57 -15.07
N ASN A 9 7.91 4.88 -15.36
CA ASN A 9 8.70 5.91 -14.68
C ASN A 9 9.84 6.60 -15.45
N GLN A 10 9.78 6.66 -16.79
CA GLN A 10 10.66 7.57 -17.55
C GLN A 10 10.45 9.05 -17.15
N GLU A 11 9.20 9.50 -17.05
CA GLU A 11 8.87 10.87 -16.62
C GLU A 11 9.31 11.16 -15.17
N GLN A 12 9.13 10.20 -14.27
CA GLN A 12 9.59 10.35 -12.88
C GLN A 12 11.12 10.46 -12.83
N ARG A 13 11.83 9.64 -13.62
CA ARG A 13 13.29 9.67 -13.73
C ARG A 13 13.78 11.04 -14.21
N GLU A 14 13.17 11.61 -15.24
CA GLU A 14 13.52 12.94 -15.74
C GLU A 14 13.35 14.02 -14.66
N LYS A 15 12.25 13.96 -13.89
CA LYS A 15 12.03 14.86 -12.75
C LYS A 15 13.08 14.66 -11.65
N TRP A 16 13.55 13.45 -11.42
CA TRP A 16 14.60 13.16 -10.43
C TRP A 16 15.94 13.74 -10.85
N ILE A 17 16.31 13.58 -12.12
CA ILE A 17 17.55 14.16 -12.69
C ILE A 17 17.49 15.69 -12.57
N ALA A 18 16.36 16.29 -12.94
CA ALA A 18 16.15 17.72 -12.84
C ALA A 18 16.17 18.23 -11.38
N ALA A 19 15.77 17.41 -10.41
CA ALA A 19 15.75 17.78 -9.00
C ALA A 19 17.13 17.78 -8.34
N VAL A 20 18.06 16.93 -8.79
CA VAL A 20 19.43 16.87 -8.25
C VAL A 20 20.21 18.16 -8.55
N LYS A 21 19.90 18.85 -9.66
CA LYS A 21 20.44 20.18 -10.02
C LYS A 21 21.96 20.30 -9.85
N ARG A 22 22.71 19.31 -10.32
CA ARG A 22 24.18 19.32 -10.29
C ARG A 22 24.72 19.59 -11.69
N ASP A 23 25.51 20.66 -11.83
CA ASP A 23 26.07 21.07 -13.11
C ASP A 23 27.04 20.03 -13.68
N GLY A 24 26.93 19.77 -14.99
CA GLY A 24 27.78 18.80 -15.70
C GLY A 24 27.62 17.34 -15.25
N TRP A 25 26.62 17.04 -14.43
CA TRP A 25 26.40 15.70 -13.90
C TRP A 25 25.34 14.94 -14.69
N GLN A 26 25.63 13.66 -14.96
CA GLN A 26 24.69 12.72 -15.57
C GLN A 26 24.59 11.47 -14.70
N PRO A 27 23.37 10.92 -14.48
CA PRO A 27 23.22 9.71 -13.70
C PRO A 27 23.82 8.52 -14.45
N THR A 28 24.67 7.77 -13.76
CA THR A 28 25.18 6.48 -14.21
C THR A 28 24.24 5.35 -13.78
N PRO A 29 24.40 4.12 -14.31
CA PRO A 29 23.62 2.98 -13.86
C PRO A 29 23.76 2.65 -12.37
N TYR A 30 24.83 3.12 -11.74
CA TYR A 30 25.12 2.90 -10.33
C TYR A 30 24.70 4.08 -9.45
N THR A 31 24.12 5.12 -10.04
CA THR A 31 23.63 6.26 -9.29
C THR A 31 22.43 5.87 -8.43
N ARG A 32 22.50 6.21 -7.14
CA ARG A 32 21.46 5.98 -6.13
C ARG A 32 21.14 7.29 -5.43
N LEU A 33 19.90 7.41 -4.95
CA LEU A 33 19.46 8.40 -3.98
C LEU A 33 19.09 7.68 -2.69
N CYS A 34 19.52 8.18 -1.54
CA CYS A 34 19.03 7.67 -0.27
C CYS A 34 17.56 8.08 -0.04
N SER A 35 16.91 7.32 0.85
CA SER A 35 15.63 7.61 1.50
C SER A 35 15.46 9.07 1.92
N ASP A 36 16.51 9.68 2.45
CA ASP A 36 16.44 10.99 3.13
C ASP A 36 16.10 12.16 2.19
N HIS A 37 16.19 11.93 0.88
CA HIS A 37 15.77 12.91 -0.13
C HIS A 37 14.25 13.01 -0.28
N PHE A 38 13.50 12.11 0.37
CA PHE A 38 12.05 12.03 0.40
C PHE A 38 11.53 12.39 1.80
N ALA A 39 10.38 13.05 1.88
CA ALA A 39 9.79 13.51 3.13
C ALA A 39 9.32 12.36 4.04
N LYS A 40 8.91 11.21 3.49
CA LYS A 40 8.62 9.97 4.25
C LYS A 40 9.78 8.98 4.30
N GLY A 41 10.94 9.31 3.72
CA GLY A 41 12.06 8.37 3.64
C GLY A 41 11.91 7.29 2.56
N HIS A 42 10.90 7.34 1.69
CA HIS A 42 10.79 6.41 0.57
C HIS A 42 10.18 7.09 -0.65
N ARG A 43 10.49 6.56 -1.85
CA ARG A 43 9.83 7.03 -3.08
C ARG A 43 8.39 6.57 -3.16
N ASP A 44 7.53 7.37 -3.77
CA ASP A 44 6.17 7.00 -4.10
C ASP A 44 6.00 6.92 -5.63
N SER A 45 5.16 6.00 -6.11
CA SER A 45 4.82 5.85 -7.53
C SER A 45 3.66 6.78 -7.94
N ASN A 46 2.94 7.35 -6.97
CA ASN A 46 1.82 8.24 -7.25
C ASN A 46 2.33 9.65 -7.65
N PRO A 47 2.02 10.17 -8.86
CA PRO A 47 2.49 11.48 -9.33
C PRO A 47 1.97 12.66 -8.52
N LEU A 48 0.89 12.47 -7.74
CA LEU A 48 0.33 13.49 -6.85
C LEU A 48 0.96 13.49 -5.46
N SER A 49 1.78 12.47 -5.15
CA SER A 49 2.48 12.39 -3.87
C SER A 49 3.65 13.37 -3.87
N PRO A 50 3.87 14.13 -2.79
CA PRO A 50 5.07 14.96 -2.69
C PRO A 50 6.37 14.15 -2.76
N ASP A 51 6.36 12.87 -2.34
CA ASP A 51 7.50 11.95 -2.46
C ASP A 51 7.67 11.31 -3.84
N PHE A 52 6.90 11.75 -4.83
CA PHE A 52 7.11 11.36 -6.22
C PHE A 52 8.45 11.86 -6.79
N VAL A 53 8.98 12.97 -6.26
CA VAL A 53 10.25 13.58 -6.70
C VAL A 53 11.10 13.90 -5.46
N PRO A 54 12.39 13.51 -5.45
CA PRO A 54 13.31 13.87 -4.37
C PRO A 54 13.41 15.38 -4.30
N SER A 55 13.33 15.93 -3.10
CA SER A 55 13.21 17.39 -2.92
C SER A 55 13.94 17.93 -1.71
N ILE A 56 14.44 17.04 -0.85
CA ILE A 56 15.21 17.39 0.32
C ILE A 56 16.69 17.17 -0.02
N PHE A 57 17.37 18.25 -0.42
CA PHE A 57 18.81 18.24 -0.66
C PHE A 57 19.51 19.19 0.30
N HIS A 58 20.84 19.10 0.40
CA HIS A 58 21.66 20.00 1.22
C HIS A 58 21.45 21.49 0.88
N HIS A 59 21.20 21.80 -0.39
CA HIS A 59 20.94 23.16 -0.87
C HIS A 59 19.48 23.59 -0.69
N THR A 60 18.59 22.70 -0.24
CA THR A 60 17.18 23.04 -0.01
C THR A 60 17.04 23.81 1.30
N PRO A 61 16.54 25.05 1.28
CA PRO A 61 16.41 25.84 2.51
C PRO A 61 15.36 25.25 3.46
N SER A 62 15.54 25.48 4.76
CA SER A 62 14.70 24.89 5.83
C SER A 62 13.19 25.10 5.60
N HIS A 63 12.77 26.30 5.21
CA HIS A 63 11.36 26.60 4.94
C HIS A 63 10.76 25.74 3.82
N LYS A 64 11.55 25.40 2.78
CA LYS A 64 11.10 24.51 1.71
C LYS A 64 11.00 23.08 2.21
N ARG A 65 11.97 22.60 3.00
CA ARG A 65 11.89 21.27 3.63
C ARG A 65 10.62 21.15 4.46
N HIS A 66 10.32 22.14 5.30
CA HIS A 66 9.09 22.19 6.09
C HIS A 66 7.83 22.17 5.21
N GLN A 67 7.81 22.99 4.14
CA GLN A 67 6.71 22.99 3.17
C GLN A 67 6.46 21.60 2.55
N ARG A 68 7.53 20.80 2.31
CA ARG A 68 7.39 19.44 1.79
C ARG A 68 6.76 18.49 2.81
N HIS A 69 7.14 18.57 4.08
CA HIS A 69 6.47 17.80 5.13
C HIS A 69 4.99 18.18 5.29
N GLN A 70 4.65 19.47 5.23
CA GLN A 70 3.24 19.90 5.22
C GLN A 70 2.47 19.39 3.99
N ALA A 71 3.11 19.41 2.81
CA ALA A 71 2.52 18.87 1.60
C ALA A 71 2.24 17.36 1.74
N MET A 72 3.12 16.61 2.42
CA MET A 72 2.88 15.19 2.71
C MET A 72 1.68 15.01 3.63
N GLU A 73 1.61 15.76 4.73
CA GLU A 73 0.50 15.66 5.68
C GLU A 73 -0.85 15.94 5.02
N THR A 74 -0.91 17.00 4.19
CA THR A 74 -2.14 17.35 3.45
C THR A 74 -2.50 16.29 2.41
N PHE A 75 -1.52 15.71 1.72
CA PHE A 75 -1.72 14.59 0.80
C PHE A 75 -2.30 13.37 1.53
N GLU A 76 -1.73 12.99 2.68
CA GLU A 76 -2.20 11.87 3.50
C GLU A 76 -3.64 12.07 4.00
N LYS A 77 -3.95 13.27 4.51
CA LYS A 77 -5.33 13.64 4.87
C LYS A 77 -6.29 13.48 3.69
N ARG A 78 -5.86 13.90 2.48
CA ARG A 78 -6.65 13.73 1.26
C ARG A 78 -6.84 12.25 0.90
N GLN A 79 -5.80 11.42 1.00
CA GLN A 79 -5.91 9.97 0.74
C GLN A 79 -6.83 9.30 1.75
N MET A 80 -6.72 9.63 3.03
CA MET A 80 -7.58 9.09 4.09
C MET A 80 -9.05 9.40 3.83
N ARG A 81 -9.39 10.65 3.47
CA ARG A 81 -10.76 11.05 3.12
C ARG A 81 -11.28 10.29 1.90
N LYS A 82 -10.45 10.09 0.87
CA LYS A 82 -10.80 9.29 -0.30
C LYS A 82 -11.08 7.83 0.07
N ARG A 83 -10.24 7.21 0.91
CA ARG A 83 -10.43 5.83 1.39
C ARG A 83 -11.72 5.70 2.21
N LYS A 84 -11.99 6.62 3.14
CA LYS A 84 -13.24 6.62 3.92
C LYS A 84 -14.48 6.73 3.03
N ARG A 85 -14.46 7.62 2.02
CA ARG A 85 -15.55 7.73 1.03
C ARG A 85 -15.73 6.44 0.24
N ARG A 86 -14.65 5.84 -0.25
CA ARG A 86 -14.71 4.55 -0.97
C ARG A 86 -15.29 3.43 -0.11
N GLY A 87 -14.89 3.34 1.17
CA GLY A 87 -15.43 2.36 2.10
C GLY A 87 -16.92 2.59 2.38
N ALA A 88 -17.34 3.83 2.58
CA ALA A 88 -18.76 4.18 2.75
C ALA A 88 -19.59 3.86 1.50
N VAL A 89 -19.06 4.17 0.31
CA VAL A 89 -19.69 3.82 -0.97
C VAL A 89 -19.79 2.30 -1.11
N PHE A 90 -18.74 1.55 -0.77
CA PHE A 90 -18.75 0.09 -0.81
C PHE A 90 -19.85 -0.50 0.09
N LEU A 91 -19.94 -0.06 1.35
CA LEU A 91 -21.00 -0.50 2.26
C LEU A 91 -22.39 -0.16 1.74
N GLN A 92 -22.57 1.04 1.17
CA GLN A 92 -23.84 1.43 0.56
C GLN A 92 -24.19 0.55 -0.64
N THR A 93 -23.25 0.27 -1.54
CA THR A 93 -23.48 -0.57 -2.72
C THR A 93 -23.85 -2.01 -2.36
N VAL A 94 -23.18 -2.59 -1.35
CA VAL A 94 -23.50 -3.92 -0.84
C VAL A 94 -24.91 -3.94 -0.24
N SER A 95 -25.27 -2.91 0.53
CA SER A 95 -26.62 -2.79 1.10
C SER A 95 -27.70 -2.65 0.03
N THR A 96 -27.49 -1.87 -1.02
CA THR A 96 -28.47 -1.73 -2.11
C THR A 96 -28.58 -3.00 -2.96
N ALA A 97 -27.48 -3.72 -3.17
CA ALA A 97 -27.50 -4.99 -3.90
C ALA A 97 -28.32 -6.05 -3.15
N GLN A 98 -28.22 -6.11 -1.82
CA GLN A 98 -29.01 -7.00 -0.97
C GLN A 98 -30.53 -6.71 -1.05
N LEU A 99 -30.92 -5.43 -1.15
CA LEU A 99 -32.33 -5.05 -1.26
C LEU A 99 -32.91 -5.38 -2.63
N ASN A 100 -32.13 -5.25 -3.70
CA ASN A 100 -32.58 -5.57 -5.07
C ASN A 100 -32.67 -7.08 -5.33
N THR A 101 -31.96 -7.92 -4.57
CA THR A 101 -32.09 -9.39 -4.64
C THR A 101 -33.34 -9.93 -3.94
N ALA A 102 -34.11 -9.10 -3.23
CA ALA A 102 -35.33 -9.53 -2.55
C ALA A 102 -36.59 -9.53 -3.44
N GLU A 103 -36.50 -9.08 -4.70
CA GLU A 103 -37.65 -9.05 -5.63
C GLU A 103 -37.72 -10.24 -6.61
N GLU A 104 -36.79 -11.21 -6.55
CA GLU A 104 -36.90 -12.49 -7.27
C GLU A 104 -37.00 -13.69 -6.31
N CYS A 105 -37.98 -13.66 -5.41
CA CYS A 105 -38.50 -14.88 -4.78
C CYS A 105 -40.00 -14.75 -4.47
N ASN A 106 -40.82 -14.67 -5.52
CA ASN A 106 -42.22 -15.06 -5.52
C ASN A 106 -42.40 -15.81 -6.84
N THR A 107 -42.56 -17.12 -6.98
CA THR A 107 -43.48 -18.08 -6.34
C THR A 107 -43.11 -19.41 -7.02
N SER A 108 -42.71 -20.49 -6.36
CA SER A 108 -43.63 -21.54 -5.90
C SER A 108 -42.82 -22.56 -5.09
N ASN A 109 -43.19 -22.78 -3.83
CA ASN A 109 -42.76 -23.93 -3.05
C ASN A 109 -43.55 -25.18 -3.48
N THR A 110 -42.88 -26.30 -3.70
CA THR A 110 -43.43 -27.64 -3.47
C THR A 110 -42.37 -28.50 -2.79
N LEU A 111 -42.83 -29.19 -1.76
CA LEU A 111 -42.14 -29.86 -0.66
C LEU A 111 -41.33 -31.09 -1.08
N ALA A 112 -40.18 -31.33 -0.44
CA ALA A 112 -39.90 -32.51 0.41
C ALA A 112 -38.40 -32.88 0.48
N GLY A 113 -37.94 -33.27 1.68
CA GLY A 113 -36.65 -33.92 1.99
C GLY A 113 -35.57 -32.94 2.44
N GLY A 114 -35.14 -32.91 3.72
CA GLY A 114 -34.14 -33.85 4.24
C GLY A 114 -32.81 -33.59 3.53
N ASP A 115 -31.84 -32.87 4.09
CA ASP A 115 -30.96 -33.40 5.13
C ASP A 115 -30.16 -32.29 5.83
N ALA A 116 -29.94 -32.49 7.12
CA ALA A 116 -29.09 -31.65 7.96
C ALA A 116 -27.62 -31.68 7.47
N PRO A 117 -26.88 -30.56 7.53
CA PRO A 117 -25.46 -30.56 7.19
C PRO A 117 -24.67 -31.39 8.22
N PRO A 118 -23.83 -32.34 7.80
CA PRO A 118 -23.02 -33.12 8.73
C PRO A 118 -22.04 -32.21 9.47
N GLN A 119 -22.21 -32.09 10.78
CA GLN A 119 -21.15 -31.57 11.66
C GLN A 119 -20.06 -32.64 11.72
N HIS A 120 -19.07 -32.52 10.84
CA HIS A 120 -17.89 -33.37 10.91
C HIS A 120 -16.95 -32.85 12.02
N PRO A 121 -16.53 -33.68 12.99
CA PRO A 121 -15.54 -33.29 13.97
C PRO A 121 -14.18 -33.05 13.29
N TYR A 122 -13.62 -31.84 13.42
CA TYR A 122 -12.25 -31.57 13.00
C TYR A 122 -11.30 -32.30 13.96
N VAL A 123 -10.63 -33.32 13.44
CA VAL A 123 -9.55 -34.04 14.12
C VAL A 123 -8.21 -33.48 13.64
N ASP A 124 -7.35 -33.02 14.55
CA ASP A 124 -5.98 -32.63 14.25
C ASP A 124 -5.12 -33.90 14.09
N SER A 125 -4.56 -34.08 12.89
CA SER A 125 -3.81 -35.26 12.47
C SER A 125 -2.47 -35.47 13.19
N ILE A 126 -2.04 -34.55 14.04
CA ILE A 126 -0.70 -34.60 14.64
C ILE A 126 -0.71 -35.21 16.05
N THR A 127 -1.78 -35.06 16.83
CA THR A 127 -1.80 -35.53 18.24
C THR A 127 -3.08 -36.21 18.70
N GLY A 128 -4.17 -36.21 17.91
CA GLY A 128 -5.38 -36.98 18.22
C GLY A 128 -6.10 -36.61 19.53
N GLN A 129 -5.82 -35.44 20.12
CA GLN A 129 -6.48 -34.96 21.33
C GLN A 129 -7.50 -33.86 21.02
N SER A 130 -8.69 -33.97 21.61
CA SER A 130 -9.73 -32.92 21.59
C SER A 130 -9.46 -31.92 22.71
N TYR A 131 -9.38 -30.62 22.39
CA TYR A 131 -9.30 -29.56 23.39
C TYR A 131 -10.17 -28.34 23.03
N VAL A 132 -10.73 -27.72 24.07
CA VAL A 132 -11.48 -26.46 24.02
C VAL A 132 -10.51 -25.30 24.31
N ILE A 133 -10.45 -24.30 23.42
CA ILE A 133 -9.62 -23.10 23.58
C ILE A 133 -10.42 -22.04 24.35
N PRO A 134 -10.02 -21.63 25.57
CA PRO A 134 -10.62 -20.48 26.23
C PRO A 134 -10.15 -19.17 25.57
N ILE A 135 -11.11 -18.32 25.24
CA ILE A 135 -10.90 -16.96 24.75
C ILE A 135 -10.47 -16.09 25.93
N GLY A 136 -9.27 -15.50 25.85
CA GLY A 136 -8.94 -14.27 26.59
C GLY A 136 -7.83 -14.41 27.62
N VAL A 137 -6.57 -14.39 27.16
CA VAL A 137 -5.50 -13.62 27.81
C VAL A 137 -4.44 -13.29 26.75
N ALA A 138 -4.23 -12.02 26.45
CA ALA A 138 -3.02 -11.56 25.79
C ALA A 138 -2.41 -10.47 26.68
N VAL A 139 -1.43 -10.87 27.48
CA VAL A 139 -0.49 -9.97 28.16
C VAL A 139 0.87 -10.14 27.48
N SER A 140 1.63 -9.04 27.48
CA SER A 140 3.03 -8.89 27.08
C SER A 140 3.25 -8.66 25.58
N THR A 141 4.05 -7.70 25.14
CA THR A 141 5.04 -6.82 25.81
C THR A 141 5.33 -5.69 24.83
N VAL A 142 5.42 -4.46 25.30
CA VAL A 142 5.99 -3.34 24.53
C VAL A 142 7.46 -3.68 24.25
N ARG A 143 7.77 -3.96 22.98
CA ARG A 143 9.15 -3.95 22.48
C ARG A 143 9.40 -2.55 21.95
N ASP A 144 10.20 -1.79 22.69
CA ASP A 144 10.85 -0.59 22.18
C ASP A 144 11.80 -1.03 21.04
N HIS A 145 11.30 -0.99 19.81
CA HIS A 145 12.15 -1.01 18.63
C HIS A 145 12.74 0.40 18.49
N VAL A 146 14.02 0.53 18.84
CA VAL A 146 14.86 1.61 18.32
C VAL A 146 14.92 1.38 16.81
N ASP A 147 14.18 2.18 16.06
CA ASP A 147 14.23 2.19 14.61
C ASP A 147 15.67 2.49 14.17
N THR A 148 16.42 1.43 13.87
CA THR A 148 17.63 1.54 13.08
C THR A 148 17.17 2.08 11.73
N VAL A 149 17.45 3.36 11.47
CA VAL A 149 17.18 4.01 10.17
C VAL A 149 17.99 3.27 9.12
N GLN A 150 17.39 2.25 8.52
CA GLN A 150 17.96 1.59 7.36
C GLN A 150 17.80 2.55 6.19
N CYS A 151 18.90 3.18 5.79
CA CYS A 151 18.95 4.01 4.60
C CYS A 151 18.73 3.11 3.38
N GLU A 152 17.52 3.09 2.84
CA GLU A 152 17.26 2.40 1.59
C GLU A 152 17.90 3.18 0.44
N ASN A 153 18.81 2.54 -0.28
CA ASN A 153 19.44 3.10 -1.48
C ASN A 153 18.52 2.93 -2.68
N ILE A 154 17.84 4.02 -3.07
CA ILE A 154 16.86 4.02 -4.14
C ILE A 154 17.55 4.28 -5.48
N ASN A 155 17.35 3.36 -6.42
CA ASN A 155 17.96 3.45 -7.74
C ASN A 155 17.27 4.50 -8.64
N ILE A 156 18.06 5.41 -9.23
CA ILE A 156 17.60 6.40 -10.22
C ILE A 156 17.28 5.73 -11.57
N ILE A 157 17.91 4.60 -11.90
CA ILE A 157 17.62 3.79 -13.09
C ILE A 157 16.88 2.50 -12.73
N ASN A 158 15.57 2.57 -12.54
CA ASN A 158 14.75 1.37 -12.70
C ASN A 158 14.33 1.27 -14.17
N GLY A 159 15.21 0.69 -15.02
CA GLY A 159 14.89 0.48 -16.43
C GLY A 159 16.04 0.17 -17.39
N HIS A 160 17.23 -0.25 -16.93
CA HIS A 160 18.27 -0.73 -17.86
C HIS A 160 18.13 -2.25 -18.03
N SER A 161 17.36 -2.68 -19.04
CA SER A 161 17.52 -4.04 -19.57
C SER A 161 18.85 -4.05 -20.31
N GLU A 162 19.80 -4.85 -19.84
CA GLU A 162 20.98 -5.19 -20.62
C GLU A 162 20.56 -5.89 -21.93
N LYS A 163 21.41 -5.70 -22.94
CA LYS A 163 21.22 -6.00 -24.36
C LYS A 163 21.20 -7.49 -24.63
#